data_AF-A0A6L5QQM4-F1
#
_entry.id   AF-A0A6L5QQM4-F1
#
_cell.length_a   1.000
_cell.length_b   1.000
_cell.length_c   1.000
_cell.angle_alpha   90.00
_cell.angle_beta   90.00
_cell.angle_gamma   90.00
#
_symmetry.space_group_name_H-M   'P 1'
#
loop_
_entity.id
_entity.type
_entity.pdbx_description
1 polymer ?
#
loop_
_entity_poly.entity_id
_entity_poly.type
_entity_poly.pdbx_seq_one_letter_code
_entity_poly.pdbx_strand_id
1 'polypeptide(L)'
;MLSIISILIGPLILSLFPHSRRLDNFLFSFVLISVGGILLTELLPSLWQKMGLMLIPTVALGFFGPGLVEVSFRKAADKAHKFALLLGIFGLILHSALDGMAVVQQQNTQMLSYAVIIHRLIVGLSIWWLVEPIWGKSKSYLVFALLIASTVVGFYMATAMIGEDWINSDQTWTLYFQAIVAGTLLHVIIHRPHIDDEGHHHDHASAIEDDPDHSHSHGIVIKHMGYFSLGAVAAILLLILIYHYH
;
A
#
# COMPACT_ATOMS: atom_id res chain seq x y z
N MET A 1 20.40 -3.39 9.60
CA MET A 1 19.94 -2.95 10.94
C MET A 1 19.03 -1.74 10.86
N LEU A 2 19.50 -0.57 10.37
CA LEU A 2 18.67 0.65 10.21
C LEU A 2 17.39 0.42 9.38
N SER A 3 17.47 -0.40 8.33
CA SER A 3 16.33 -0.81 7.50
C SER A 3 15.18 -1.51 8.25
N ILE A 4 15.52 -2.30 9.27
CA ILE A 4 14.52 -3.06 10.06
C ILE A 4 13.92 -2.14 11.13
N ILE A 5 14.73 -1.23 11.68
CA ILE A 5 14.23 -0.22 12.60
C ILE A 5 13.23 0.69 11.87
N SER A 6 13.50 1.03 10.61
CA SER A 6 12.63 1.89 9.81
C SER A 6 11.21 1.34 9.65
N ILE A 7 11.04 0.05 9.31
CA ILE A 7 9.69 -0.51 9.11
C ILE A 7 8.87 -0.54 10.41
N LEU A 8 9.52 -0.62 11.57
CA LEU A 8 8.87 -0.63 12.88
C LEU A 8 8.48 0.76 13.39
N ILE A 9 8.91 1.83 12.73
CA ILE A 9 8.53 3.20 13.11
C ILE A 9 7.04 3.44 12.85
N GLY A 10 6.45 2.86 11.81
CA GLY A 10 5.00 2.93 11.53
C GLY A 10 4.13 2.48 12.72
N PRO A 11 4.25 1.23 13.20
CA PRO A 11 3.50 0.76 14.36
C PRO A 11 3.84 1.53 15.64
N LEU A 12 5.10 1.94 15.83
CA LEU A 12 5.50 2.70 17.02
C LEU A 12 4.84 4.08 17.07
N ILE A 13 4.89 4.83 15.96
CA ILE A 13 4.29 6.17 15.88
C ILE A 13 2.77 6.06 16.03
N LEU A 14 2.11 5.21 15.24
CA LEU A 14 0.64 5.16 15.22
C LEU A 14 0.02 4.49 16.45
N SER A 15 0.76 3.66 17.18
CA SER A 15 0.28 3.13 18.46
C SER A 15 0.33 4.16 19.61
N LEU A 16 1.14 5.22 19.48
CA LEU A 16 1.27 6.30 20.46
C LEU A 16 0.23 7.41 20.28
N PHE A 17 -0.37 7.54 19.09
CA PHE A 17 -1.41 8.53 18.82
C PHE A 17 -2.81 7.93 18.96
N PRO A 18 -3.76 8.62 19.64
CA PRO A 18 -5.15 8.20 19.64
C PRO A 18 -5.74 8.27 18.23
N HIS A 19 -6.55 7.27 17.88
CA HIS A 19 -7.28 7.24 16.61
C HIS A 19 -8.11 8.52 16.46
N SER A 20 -7.85 9.30 15.42
CA SER A 20 -8.58 10.54 15.16
C SER A 20 -8.77 10.72 13.67
N ARG A 21 -9.95 11.23 13.27
CA ARG A 21 -10.30 11.49 11.86
C ARG A 21 -9.28 12.37 11.13
N ARG A 22 -8.58 13.24 11.85
CA ARG A 22 -7.54 14.11 11.29
C ARG A 22 -6.30 13.31 10.89
N LEU A 23 -5.88 12.39 11.76
CA LEU A 23 -4.76 11.50 11.49
C LEU A 23 -5.11 10.57 10.32
N ASP A 24 -6.31 10.01 10.29
CA ASP A 24 -6.76 9.13 9.19
C ASP A 24 -6.76 9.85 7.83
N ASN A 25 -7.27 11.08 7.76
CA ASN A 25 -7.29 11.86 6.52
C ASN A 25 -5.88 12.25 6.04
N PHE A 26 -4.96 12.56 6.97
CA PHE A 26 -3.56 12.84 6.63
C PHE A 26 -2.85 11.58 6.13
N LEU A 27 -2.99 10.46 6.86
CA LEU A 27 -2.36 9.20 6.51
C LEU A 27 -2.89 8.66 5.19
N PHE A 28 -4.19 8.79 4.94
CA PHE A 28 -4.79 8.37 3.69
C PHE A 28 -4.17 9.08 2.48
N SER A 29 -4.17 10.43 2.47
CA SER A 29 -3.62 11.18 1.35
C SER A 29 -2.12 11.01 1.22
N PHE A 30 -1.41 10.91 2.37
CA PHE A 30 0.02 10.62 2.39
C PHE A 30 0.31 9.27 1.72
N VAL A 31 -0.30 8.18 2.19
CA VAL A 31 -0.10 6.81 1.67
C VAL A 31 -0.51 6.71 0.20
N LEU A 32 -1.68 7.25 -0.16
CA LEU A 32 -2.19 7.28 -1.53
C LEU A 32 -1.18 7.88 -2.50
N ILE A 33 -0.67 9.08 -2.17
CA ILE A 33 0.23 9.81 -3.06
C ILE A 33 1.63 9.23 -3.01
N SER A 34 2.15 8.83 -1.85
CA SER A 34 3.50 8.27 -1.76
C SER A 34 3.59 6.89 -2.41
N VAL A 35 2.67 5.97 -2.08
CA VAL A 35 2.70 4.60 -2.62
C VAL A 35 2.32 4.63 -4.11
N GLY A 36 1.27 5.38 -4.47
CA GLY A 36 0.88 5.56 -5.86
C GLY A 36 1.98 6.23 -6.69
N GLY A 37 2.63 7.26 -6.14
CA GLY A 37 3.76 7.95 -6.77
C GLY A 37 4.92 7.01 -7.04
N ILE A 38 5.44 6.32 -6.02
CA ILE A 38 6.56 5.36 -6.17
C ILE A 38 6.20 4.26 -7.16
N LEU A 39 4.97 3.74 -7.09
CA LEU A 39 4.49 2.71 -8.01
C LEU A 39 4.53 3.21 -9.47
N LEU A 40 4.08 4.44 -9.72
CA LEU A 40 4.04 5.01 -11.07
C LEU A 40 5.39 5.50 -11.58
N THR A 41 6.28 6.00 -10.72
CA THR A 41 7.55 6.61 -11.15
C THR A 41 8.73 5.65 -11.15
N GLU A 42 8.74 4.67 -10.25
CA GLU A 42 9.87 3.73 -10.09
C GLU A 42 9.47 2.32 -10.59
N LEU A 43 8.36 1.79 -10.11
CA LEU A 43 8.01 0.38 -10.34
C LEU A 43 7.49 0.13 -11.76
N LEU A 44 6.49 0.88 -12.22
CA LEU A 44 5.94 0.67 -13.56
C LEU A 44 6.98 0.90 -14.67
N PRO A 45 7.81 1.96 -14.63
CA PRO A 45 8.84 2.18 -15.65
C PRO A 45 9.90 1.08 -15.66
N SER A 46 10.35 0.61 -14.49
CA SER A 46 11.32 -0.48 -14.41
C SER A 46 10.74 -1.81 -14.90
N LEU A 47 9.46 -2.11 -14.60
CA LEU A 47 8.76 -3.28 -15.14
C LEU A 47 8.55 -3.15 -16.65
N TRP A 48 8.30 -1.94 -17.17
CA TRP A 48 8.14 -1.70 -18.60
C TRP A 48 9.43 -2.00 -19.36
N GLN A 49 10.59 -1.60 -18.82
CA GLN A 49 11.88 -1.92 -19.42
C GLN A 49 12.15 -3.42 -19.53
N LYS A 50 11.64 -4.22 -18.56
CA LYS A 50 11.87 -5.67 -18.52
C LYS A 50 10.81 -6.50 -19.23
N MET A 51 9.53 -6.08 -19.18
CA MET A 51 8.39 -6.83 -19.71
C MET A 51 7.86 -6.28 -21.04
N GLY A 52 8.17 -5.02 -21.37
CA GLY A 52 7.61 -4.32 -22.52
C GLY A 52 6.08 -4.34 -22.52
N LEU A 53 5.50 -4.69 -23.67
CA LEU A 53 4.05 -4.72 -23.87
C LEU A 53 3.30 -5.71 -22.96
N MET A 54 3.97 -6.76 -22.48
CA MET A 54 3.35 -7.72 -21.57
C MET A 54 3.02 -7.14 -20.19
N LEU A 55 3.57 -5.96 -19.85
CA LEU A 55 3.22 -5.26 -18.62
C LEU A 55 1.73 -4.90 -18.57
N ILE A 56 1.19 -4.38 -19.68
CA ILE A 56 -0.18 -3.86 -19.74
C ILE A 56 -1.22 -4.92 -19.36
N PRO A 57 -1.31 -6.08 -20.04
CA PRO A 57 -2.30 -7.10 -19.67
C PRO A 57 -2.06 -7.66 -18.27
N THR A 58 -0.81 -7.70 -17.81
CA THR A 58 -0.47 -8.25 -16.49
C THR A 58 -0.91 -7.32 -15.35
N VAL A 59 -0.63 -6.02 -15.46
CA VAL A 59 -1.10 -5.00 -14.52
C VAL A 59 -2.62 -4.91 -14.56
N ALA A 60 -3.23 -4.95 -15.76
CA ALA A 60 -4.68 -4.97 -15.90
C ALA A 60 -5.31 -6.18 -15.18
N LEU A 61 -4.72 -7.37 -15.31
CA LEU A 61 -5.16 -8.56 -14.59
C LEU A 61 -5.09 -8.33 -13.08
N GLY A 62 -3.99 -7.78 -12.58
CA GLY A 62 -3.84 -7.42 -11.17
C GLY A 62 -4.88 -6.41 -10.68
N PHE A 63 -5.18 -5.40 -11.50
CA PHE A 63 -6.09 -4.30 -11.18
C PHE A 63 -7.55 -4.73 -11.18
N PHE A 64 -7.99 -5.45 -12.21
CA PHE A 64 -9.37 -5.91 -12.32
C PHE A 64 -9.63 -7.22 -11.57
N GLY A 65 -8.59 -7.98 -11.24
CA GLY A 65 -8.68 -9.27 -10.56
C GLY A 65 -9.58 -9.24 -9.32
N PRO A 66 -9.37 -8.32 -8.35
CA PRO A 66 -10.25 -8.20 -7.18
C PRO A 66 -11.72 -7.94 -7.52
N GLY A 67 -11.99 -7.02 -8.44
CA GLY A 67 -13.36 -6.68 -8.87
C GLY A 67 -14.05 -7.80 -9.65
N LEU A 68 -13.29 -8.57 -10.46
CA LEU A 68 -13.82 -9.75 -11.16
C LEU A 68 -14.21 -10.87 -10.18
N VAL A 69 -13.44 -11.05 -9.10
CA VAL A 69 -13.82 -11.96 -8.00
C VAL A 69 -15.09 -11.45 -7.31
N GLU A 70 -15.19 -10.16 -7.04
CA GLU A 70 -16.38 -9.56 -6.42
C GLU A 70 -17.66 -9.77 -7.23
N VAL A 71 -17.61 -9.51 -8.54
CA VAL A 71 -18.75 -9.68 -9.45
C VAL A 71 -19.14 -11.16 -9.61
N SER A 72 -18.15 -12.05 -9.66
CA SER A 72 -18.37 -13.51 -9.78
C SER A 72 -18.98 -14.10 -8.50
N PHE A 73 -18.63 -13.54 -7.34
CA PHE A 73 -19.10 -13.99 -6.03
C PHE A 73 -20.01 -12.93 -5.35
N ARG A 74 -21.09 -12.53 -6.04
CA ARG A 74 -22.12 -11.58 -5.60
C ARG A 74 -22.72 -11.78 -4.20
N LYS A 75 -22.57 -12.94 -3.57
CA LYS A 75 -22.99 -13.22 -2.18
C LYS A 75 -21.85 -13.06 -1.14
N ALA A 76 -20.70 -12.55 -1.56
CA ALA A 76 -19.47 -12.58 -0.78
C ALA A 76 -18.58 -11.33 -0.99
N ALA A 77 -19.18 -10.14 -1.16
CA ALA A 77 -18.45 -8.87 -1.29
C ALA A 77 -17.41 -8.70 -0.15
N ASP A 78 -17.78 -9.03 1.08
CA ASP A 78 -16.86 -9.04 2.24
C ASP A 78 -15.66 -9.99 2.08
N LYS A 79 -15.82 -11.09 1.32
CA LYS A 79 -14.73 -12.04 1.05
C LYS A 79 -13.80 -11.52 -0.06
N ALA A 80 -14.32 -10.82 -1.05
CA ALA A 80 -13.51 -10.23 -2.12
C ALA A 80 -12.56 -9.16 -1.57
N HIS A 81 -13.05 -8.30 -0.67
CA HIS A 81 -12.21 -7.30 0.01
C HIS A 81 -11.09 -7.96 0.85
N LYS A 82 -11.43 -9.00 1.64
CA LYS A 82 -10.44 -9.78 2.40
C LYS A 82 -9.44 -10.50 1.52
N PHE A 83 -9.88 -10.99 0.35
CA PHE A 83 -8.99 -11.62 -0.63
C PHE A 83 -8.02 -10.61 -1.23
N ALA A 84 -8.48 -9.43 -1.63
CA ALA A 84 -7.62 -8.34 -2.11
C ALA A 84 -6.60 -7.93 -1.04
N LEU A 85 -7.01 -7.84 0.22
CA LEU A 85 -6.12 -7.56 1.35
C LEU A 85 -5.07 -8.66 1.55
N LEU A 86 -5.47 -9.93 1.53
CA LEU A 86 -4.55 -11.07 1.63
C LEU A 86 -3.55 -11.09 0.48
N LEU A 87 -4.02 -10.86 -0.75
CA LEU A 87 -3.17 -10.80 -1.94
C LEU A 87 -2.19 -9.63 -1.85
N GLY A 88 -2.65 -8.47 -1.36
CA GLY A 88 -1.81 -7.31 -1.11
C GLY A 88 -0.73 -7.58 -0.06
N ILE A 89 -1.08 -8.24 1.05
CA ILE A 89 -0.11 -8.61 2.10
C ILE A 89 0.88 -9.64 1.59
N PHE A 90 0.42 -10.63 0.83
CA PHE A 90 1.30 -11.61 0.19
C PHE A 90 2.27 -10.94 -0.78
N GLY A 91 1.77 -10.01 -1.61
CA GLY A 91 2.58 -9.16 -2.48
C GLY A 91 3.63 -8.36 -1.71
N LEU A 92 3.26 -7.75 -0.58
CA LEU A 92 4.17 -7.02 0.31
C LEU A 92 5.23 -7.91 0.95
N ILE A 93 4.89 -9.15 1.33
CA ILE A 93 5.83 -10.14 1.85
C ILE A 93 6.88 -10.47 0.80
N LEU A 94 6.46 -10.78 -0.43
CA LEU A 94 7.39 -11.06 -1.51
C LEU A 94 8.21 -9.83 -1.92
N HIS A 95 7.59 -8.64 -1.96
CA HIS A 95 8.30 -7.38 -2.17
C HIS A 95 9.39 -7.16 -1.11
N SER A 96 9.09 -7.46 0.16
CA SER A 96 10.06 -7.35 1.27
C SER A 96 11.25 -8.30 1.12
N ALA A 97 11.07 -9.47 0.50
CA ALA A 97 12.18 -10.38 0.16
C ALA A 97 13.06 -9.79 -0.94
N LEU A 98 12.46 -9.26 -2.02
CA LEU A 98 13.19 -8.61 -3.11
C LEU A 98 13.98 -7.39 -2.61
N ASP A 99 13.41 -6.62 -1.69
CA ASP A 99 14.11 -5.54 -0.98
C ASP A 99 15.33 -6.05 -0.20
N GLY A 100 15.20 -7.20 0.47
CA GLY A 100 16.32 -7.84 1.18
C GLY A 100 17.44 -8.25 0.23
N MET A 101 17.08 -8.75 -0.96
CA MET A 101 18.04 -9.12 -2.00
C MET A 101 18.76 -7.89 -2.58
N ALA A 102 18.03 -6.81 -2.85
CA ALA A 102 18.57 -5.57 -3.42
C ALA A 102 19.65 -4.94 -2.52
N VAL A 103 19.50 -5.04 -1.20
CA VAL A 103 20.50 -4.57 -0.21
C VAL A 103 21.88 -5.19 -0.43
N VAL A 104 21.96 -6.44 -0.90
CA VAL A 104 23.23 -7.13 -1.17
C VAL A 104 23.89 -6.60 -2.45
N GLN A 105 23.09 -6.35 -3.50
CA GLN A 105 23.60 -5.90 -4.80
C GLN A 105 24.11 -4.46 -4.79
N GLN A 106 23.64 -3.62 -3.86
CA GLN A 106 23.85 -2.18 -3.89
C GLN A 106 24.62 -1.62 -2.68
N GLN A 107 25.49 -2.41 -2.04
CA GLN A 107 26.22 -2.05 -0.81
C GLN A 107 27.15 -0.81 -0.90
N ASN A 108 27.25 -0.11 -2.03
CA ASN A 108 28.33 0.84 -2.30
C ASN A 108 27.96 2.34 -2.36
N THR A 109 26.73 2.76 -1.98
CA THR A 109 26.39 4.20 -1.93
C THR A 109 25.65 4.61 -0.66
N GLN A 110 26.15 5.66 0.02
CA GLN A 110 25.51 6.24 1.21
C GLN A 110 24.13 6.85 0.91
N MET A 111 23.91 7.35 -0.30
CA MET A 111 22.64 7.93 -0.76
C MET A 111 21.49 6.92 -0.77
N LEU A 112 21.75 5.70 -1.23
CA LEU A 112 20.75 4.64 -1.28
C LEU A 112 20.25 4.23 0.11
N SER A 113 21.11 4.29 1.13
CA SER A 113 20.73 3.95 2.50
C SER A 113 19.64 4.86 3.05
N TYR A 114 19.65 6.16 2.70
CA TYR A 114 18.59 7.09 3.11
C TYR A 114 17.28 6.86 2.36
N ALA A 115 17.34 6.65 1.04
CA ALA A 115 16.16 6.35 0.22
C ALA A 115 15.45 5.07 0.70
N VAL A 116 16.22 4.02 1.01
CA VAL A 116 15.68 2.75 1.54
C VAL A 116 15.05 2.94 2.92
N ILE A 117 15.64 3.74 3.80
CA ILE A 117 15.05 4.04 5.12
C ILE A 117 13.71 4.76 4.92
N ILE A 118 13.67 5.83 4.13
CA ILE A 118 12.46 6.62 3.91
C ILE A 118 11.36 5.78 3.25
N HIS A 119 11.68 4.99 2.23
CA HIS A 119 10.74 4.08 1.59
C HIS A 119 10.12 3.10 2.60
N ARG A 120 10.93 2.52 3.48
CA ARG A 120 10.46 1.56 4.50
C ARG A 120 9.61 2.20 5.59
N LEU A 121 9.83 3.48 5.91
CA LEU A 121 8.92 4.23 6.79
C LEU A 121 7.51 4.28 6.19
N ILE A 122 7.41 4.63 4.90
CA ILE A 122 6.14 4.75 4.18
C ILE A 122 5.43 3.40 4.16
N VAL A 123 6.16 2.34 3.80
CA VAL A 123 5.61 0.98 3.74
C VAL A 123 5.08 0.56 5.12
N GLY A 124 5.88 0.74 6.19
CA GLY A 124 5.47 0.42 7.55
C GLY A 124 4.23 1.20 8.00
N LEU A 125 4.16 2.50 7.72
CA LEU A 125 2.98 3.31 8.04
C LEU A 125 1.73 2.82 7.29
N SER A 126 1.90 2.50 6.00
CA SER A 126 0.82 2.02 5.12
C SER A 126 0.26 0.69 5.59
N ILE A 127 1.12 -0.25 5.98
CA ILE A 127 0.71 -1.58 6.44
C ILE A 127 -0.06 -1.48 7.75
N TRP A 128 0.44 -0.71 8.72
CA TRP A 128 -0.26 -0.55 9.99
C TRP A 128 -1.66 0.02 9.75
N TRP A 129 -1.75 1.09 8.99
CA TRP A 129 -3.00 1.77 8.69
C TRP A 129 -3.98 0.93 7.85
N LEU A 130 -3.48 0.01 7.02
CA LEU A 130 -4.32 -0.87 6.22
C LEU A 130 -4.80 -2.11 6.99
N VAL A 131 -3.92 -2.74 7.78
CA VAL A 131 -4.18 -4.04 8.40
C VAL A 131 -4.84 -3.90 9.77
N GLU A 132 -4.47 -2.90 10.57
CA GLU A 132 -4.94 -2.78 11.96
C GLU A 132 -6.46 -2.56 12.07
N PRO A 133 -7.10 -1.70 11.25
CA PRO A 133 -8.56 -1.52 11.34
C PRO A 133 -9.36 -2.78 10.99
N ILE A 134 -8.80 -3.66 10.14
CA ILE A 134 -9.53 -4.82 9.60
C ILE A 134 -9.31 -6.06 10.48
N TRP A 135 -8.07 -6.26 10.94
CA TRP A 135 -7.65 -7.49 11.61
C TRP A 135 -7.17 -7.31 13.05
N GLY A 136 -7.08 -6.06 13.52
CA GLY A 136 -6.65 -5.71 14.87
C GLY A 136 -5.14 -5.79 15.07
N LYS A 137 -4.69 -5.19 16.17
CA LYS A 137 -3.26 -4.97 16.48
C LYS A 137 -2.41 -6.24 16.46
N SER A 138 -2.90 -7.34 17.03
CA SER A 138 -2.14 -8.59 17.13
C SER A 138 -1.76 -9.15 15.75
N LYS A 139 -2.72 -9.17 14.81
CA LYS A 139 -2.47 -9.67 13.45
C LYS A 139 -1.61 -8.68 12.66
N SER A 140 -1.74 -7.37 12.88
CA SER A 140 -0.82 -6.39 12.29
C SER A 140 0.63 -6.68 12.68
N TYR A 141 0.93 -6.89 13.97
CA TYR A 141 2.29 -7.24 14.39
C TYR A 141 2.80 -8.55 13.76
N LEU A 142 1.92 -9.54 13.56
CA LEU A 142 2.28 -10.76 12.83
C LEU A 142 2.67 -10.46 11.38
N VAL A 143 1.95 -9.58 10.68
CA VAL A 143 2.32 -9.14 9.32
C VAL A 143 3.69 -8.45 9.33
N PHE A 144 3.97 -7.56 10.28
CA PHE A 144 5.30 -6.95 10.40
C PHE A 144 6.40 -7.98 10.65
N ALA A 145 6.15 -8.97 11.50
CA ALA A 145 7.10 -10.05 11.75
C ALA A 145 7.39 -10.86 10.47
N LEU A 146 6.36 -11.17 9.68
CA LEU A 146 6.52 -11.85 8.39
C LEU A 146 7.30 -11.01 7.39
N LEU A 147 7.07 -9.70 7.32
CA LEU A 147 7.79 -8.80 6.40
C LEU A 147 9.28 -8.72 6.76
N ILE A 148 9.60 -8.57 8.06
CA ILE A 148 10.98 -8.56 8.56
C ILE A 148 11.65 -9.90 8.26
N ALA A 149 10.99 -11.01 8.58
CA ALA A 149 11.50 -12.35 8.28
C ALA A 149 11.75 -12.54 6.78
N SER A 150 10.82 -12.08 5.94
CA SER A 150 10.94 -12.14 4.48
C SER A 150 12.14 -11.34 3.96
N THR A 151 12.37 -10.12 4.48
CA THR A 151 13.58 -9.34 4.14
C THR A 151 14.86 -10.04 4.55
N VAL A 152 14.89 -10.65 5.74
CA VAL A 152 16.06 -11.40 6.20
C VAL A 152 16.31 -12.62 5.31
N VAL A 153 15.25 -13.37 4.97
CA VAL A 153 15.34 -14.49 4.02
C VAL A 153 15.85 -14.01 2.67
N GLY A 154 15.32 -12.92 2.12
CA GLY A 154 15.77 -12.34 0.85
C GLY A 154 17.25 -11.92 0.87
N PHE A 155 17.70 -11.30 1.97
CA PHE A 155 19.12 -10.98 2.17
C PHE A 155 19.97 -12.25 2.15
N TYR A 156 19.60 -13.27 2.93
CA TYR A 156 20.35 -14.51 2.98
C TYR A 156 20.33 -15.27 1.65
N MET A 157 19.19 -15.32 0.97
CA MET A 157 19.07 -15.87 -0.38
C MET A 157 20.03 -15.17 -1.33
N ALA A 158 20.05 -13.83 -1.33
CA ALA A 158 20.98 -13.09 -2.17
C ALA A 158 22.45 -13.33 -1.79
N THR A 159 22.80 -13.51 -0.51
CA THR A 159 24.18 -13.81 -0.09
C THR A 159 24.61 -15.27 -0.31
N ALA A 160 23.70 -16.23 -0.16
CA ALA A 160 23.96 -17.67 -0.27
C ALA A 160 23.87 -18.13 -1.73
N MET A 161 23.11 -17.42 -2.57
CA MET A 161 22.97 -17.69 -4.00
C MET A 161 23.89 -16.80 -4.86
N ILE A 162 24.95 -16.19 -4.29
CA ILE A 162 26.11 -15.70 -5.07
C ILE A 162 27.01 -16.88 -5.47
N GLY A 163 26.39 -17.91 -6.03
CA GLY A 163 26.98 -18.67 -7.12
C GLY A 163 26.39 -18.10 -8.41
N GLU A 164 27.16 -18.05 -9.49
CA GLU A 164 26.81 -17.42 -10.77
C GLU A 164 25.49 -17.91 -11.41
N ASP A 165 24.87 -18.96 -10.87
CA ASP A 165 23.68 -19.62 -11.39
C ASP A 165 22.36 -18.85 -11.18
N TRP A 166 22.20 -18.04 -10.12
CA TRP A 166 20.92 -17.38 -9.85
C TRP A 166 20.71 -16.09 -10.65
N ILE A 167 21.79 -15.37 -10.99
CA ILE A 167 21.75 -14.20 -11.87
C ILE A 167 21.31 -14.59 -13.29
N ASN A 168 21.61 -15.83 -13.69
CA ASN A 168 21.22 -16.41 -14.98
C ASN A 168 19.87 -17.16 -14.95
N SER A 169 19.22 -17.26 -13.79
CA SER A 169 17.92 -17.93 -13.67
C SER A 169 16.81 -17.05 -14.24
N ASP A 170 15.84 -17.68 -14.89
CA ASP A 170 14.71 -17.00 -15.53
C ASP A 170 13.86 -16.26 -14.48
N GLN A 171 14.08 -14.95 -14.34
CA GLN A 171 13.33 -14.09 -13.41
C GLN A 171 11.92 -13.75 -13.90
N THR A 172 11.51 -14.30 -15.04
CA THR A 172 10.21 -14.02 -15.68
C THR A 172 9.04 -14.16 -14.72
N TRP A 173 9.00 -15.21 -13.89
CA TRP A 173 7.94 -15.39 -12.89
C TRP A 173 7.84 -14.21 -11.91
N THR A 174 8.97 -13.70 -11.42
CA THR A 174 8.97 -12.58 -10.47
C THR A 174 8.47 -11.28 -11.09
N LEU A 175 8.76 -11.05 -12.38
CA LEU A 175 8.28 -9.87 -13.11
C LEU A 175 6.76 -9.89 -13.28
N TYR A 176 6.18 -11.02 -13.71
CA TYR A 176 4.74 -11.15 -13.81
C TYR A 176 4.05 -11.01 -12.45
N PHE A 177 4.61 -11.64 -11.41
CA PHE A 177 4.08 -11.52 -10.06
C PHE A 177 4.09 -10.06 -9.58
N GLN A 178 5.20 -9.33 -9.76
CA GLN A 178 5.30 -7.92 -9.40
C GLN A 178 4.29 -7.06 -10.16
N ALA A 179 4.07 -7.30 -11.45
CA ALA A 179 3.10 -6.56 -12.25
C ALA A 179 1.65 -6.82 -11.80
N ILE A 180 1.29 -8.07 -11.46
CA ILE A 180 -0.03 -8.40 -10.90
C ILE A 180 -0.21 -7.70 -9.55
N VAL A 181 0.77 -7.79 -8.65
CA VAL A 181 0.72 -7.12 -7.34
C VAL A 181 0.63 -5.60 -7.50
N ALA A 182 1.37 -5.00 -8.42
CA ALA A 182 1.29 -3.57 -8.71
C ALA A 182 -0.12 -3.16 -9.15
N GLY A 183 -0.74 -3.94 -10.05
CA GLY A 183 -2.13 -3.74 -10.45
C GLY A 183 -3.10 -3.85 -9.28
N THR A 184 -2.96 -4.87 -8.42
CA THR A 184 -3.82 -5.07 -7.25
C THR A 184 -3.67 -3.94 -6.23
N LEU A 185 -2.44 -3.47 -5.98
CA LEU A 185 -2.20 -2.32 -5.10
C LEU A 185 -2.86 -1.06 -5.65
N LEU A 186 -2.74 -0.81 -6.96
CA LEU A 186 -3.41 0.32 -7.62
C LEU A 186 -4.93 0.22 -7.46
N HIS A 187 -5.52 -0.97 -7.58
CA HIS A 187 -6.94 -1.19 -7.33
C HIS A 187 -7.33 -0.83 -5.89
N VAL A 188 -6.63 -1.36 -4.90
CA VAL A 188 -6.92 -1.16 -3.46
C VAL A 188 -6.80 0.32 -3.08
N ILE A 189 -5.79 1.00 -3.61
CA ILE A 189 -5.54 2.42 -3.35
C ILE A 189 -6.67 3.29 -3.93
N ILE A 190 -7.20 2.94 -5.10
CA ILE A 190 -8.29 3.68 -5.75
C ILE A 190 -9.66 3.36 -5.13
N HIS A 191 -9.92 2.10 -4.76
CA HIS A 191 -11.25 1.63 -4.33
C HIS A 191 -11.41 1.52 -2.81
N ARG A 192 -10.62 2.23 -2.01
CA ARG A 192 -10.80 2.17 -0.55
C ARG A 192 -12.19 2.72 -0.18
N PRO A 193 -13.01 1.98 0.60
CA PRO A 193 -14.25 2.52 1.12
C PRO A 193 -13.91 3.74 1.94
N HIS A 194 -14.52 4.87 1.60
CA HIS A 194 -14.57 5.98 2.53
C HIS A 194 -15.27 5.43 3.78
N ILE A 195 -14.74 5.71 4.96
CA ILE A 195 -15.48 5.46 6.19
C ILE A 195 -16.61 6.48 6.13
N ASP A 196 -17.71 6.09 5.49
CA ASP A 196 -18.93 6.86 5.49
C ASP A 196 -19.38 6.99 6.95
N ASP A 197 -19.79 8.21 7.24
CA ASP A 197 -20.15 8.71 8.56
C ASP A 197 -21.49 8.09 9.02
N GLU A 198 -21.57 6.76 9.14
CA GLU A 198 -22.69 6.10 9.83
C GLU A 198 -22.47 6.18 11.35
N GLY A 199 -22.58 7.41 11.83
CA GLY A 199 -22.50 7.79 13.23
C GLY A 199 -23.64 8.70 13.65
N HIS A 200 -24.82 8.57 13.05
CA HIS A 200 -26.03 9.23 13.53
C HIS A 200 -27.17 8.22 13.67
N HIS A 201 -27.18 7.54 14.81
CA HIS A 201 -28.42 7.06 15.42
C HIS A 201 -29.30 8.29 15.71
N HIS A 202 -30.20 8.61 14.79
CA HIS A 202 -31.37 9.42 15.09
C HIS A 202 -32.53 8.48 15.39
N ASP A 203 -32.74 8.23 16.69
CA ASP A 203 -34.05 7.83 17.18
C ASP A 203 -35.01 9.02 16.97
N HIS A 204 -35.78 9.00 15.88
CA HIS A 204 -36.97 9.83 15.75
C HIS A 204 -38.17 8.95 15.44
N ALA A 205 -38.85 8.55 16.53
CA ALA A 205 -40.25 8.21 16.49
C ALA A 205 -41.08 9.48 16.16
N SER A 206 -42.07 9.29 15.28
CA SER A 206 -43.26 10.14 15.01
C SER A 206 -43.02 11.57 14.52
N ALA A 207 -43.42 11.87 13.29
CA ALA A 207 -44.75 12.41 12.95
C ALA A 207 -44.80 12.80 11.46
N ILE A 208 -45.99 12.71 10.89
CA ILE A 208 -46.37 13.04 9.51
C ILE A 208 -46.21 14.53 9.26
N GLU A 209 -45.63 14.93 8.12
CA GLU A 209 -46.04 16.12 7.34
C GLU A 209 -45.42 16.07 5.92
N ASP A 210 -46.29 16.27 4.92
CA ASP A 210 -45.98 16.40 3.49
C ASP A 210 -45.37 17.78 3.17
N ASP A 211 -44.26 17.85 2.45
CA ASP A 211 -43.98 18.92 1.44
C ASP A 211 -42.85 18.48 0.47
N PRO A 212 -42.94 18.75 -0.84
CA PRO A 212 -41.98 18.27 -1.83
C PRO A 212 -40.92 19.33 -2.20
N ASP A 213 -39.85 18.83 -2.81
CA ASP A 213 -38.89 19.55 -3.66
C ASP A 213 -37.65 20.16 -2.97
N HIS A 214 -36.70 19.30 -2.62
CA HIS A 214 -35.30 19.70 -2.47
C HIS A 214 -34.38 18.79 -3.30
N SER A 215 -33.99 19.31 -4.47
CA SER A 215 -32.87 18.83 -5.27
C SER A 215 -31.57 18.96 -4.45
N HIS A 216 -31.16 17.89 -3.78
CA HIS A 216 -29.86 17.82 -3.12
C HIS A 216 -28.78 17.47 -4.15
N SER A 217 -28.08 18.51 -4.60
CA SER A 217 -26.75 18.39 -5.19
C SER A 217 -25.81 17.79 -4.14
N HIS A 218 -25.51 16.49 -4.25
CA HIS A 218 -24.42 15.85 -3.52
C HIS A 218 -23.07 16.29 -4.10
N GLY A 219 -22.75 17.56 -3.90
CA GLY A 219 -21.37 18.04 -3.99
C GLY A 219 -20.55 17.40 -2.88
N ILE A 220 -19.41 16.82 -3.24
CA ILE A 220 -18.43 16.23 -2.33
C ILE A 220 -17.91 17.33 -1.38
N VAL A 221 -18.55 17.51 -0.22
CA VAL A 221 -18.08 18.46 0.80
C VAL A 221 -17.06 17.74 1.68
N ILE A 222 -15.79 17.79 1.27
CA ILE A 222 -14.67 17.34 2.10
C ILE A 222 -14.47 18.37 3.21
N LYS A 223 -15.18 18.23 4.33
CA LYS A 223 -15.16 19.15 5.47
C LYS A 223 -13.80 19.23 6.20
N HIS A 224 -12.81 18.43 5.79
CA HIS A 224 -11.46 18.37 6.34
C HIS A 224 -10.35 18.52 5.28
N MET A 225 -10.56 19.38 4.27
CA MET A 225 -9.59 19.65 3.18
C MET A 225 -8.17 19.97 3.68
N GLY A 226 -8.01 20.62 4.84
CA GLY A 226 -6.69 21.04 5.33
C GLY A 226 -5.71 19.88 5.62
N TYR A 227 -6.16 18.82 6.30
CA TYR A 227 -5.30 17.68 6.64
C TYR A 227 -5.04 16.77 5.44
N PHE A 228 -6.03 16.65 4.54
CA PHE A 228 -5.86 15.94 3.28
C PHE A 228 -4.77 16.62 2.42
N SER A 229 -4.87 17.93 2.22
CA SER A 229 -3.88 18.72 1.49
C SER A 229 -2.50 18.68 2.15
N LEU A 230 -2.45 18.68 3.49
CA LEU A 230 -1.18 18.56 4.22
C LEU A 230 -0.50 17.21 3.97
N GLY A 231 -1.24 16.10 4.02
CA GLY A 231 -0.71 14.77 3.72
C GLY A 231 -0.27 14.65 2.26
N ALA A 232 -0.99 15.28 1.34
CA ALA A 232 -0.62 15.33 -0.07
C ALA A 232 0.67 16.10 -0.31
N VAL A 233 0.81 17.30 0.25
CA VAL A 233 2.05 18.10 0.16
C VAL A 233 3.22 17.35 0.77
N ALA A 234 3.04 16.73 1.94
CA ALA A 234 4.08 15.92 2.58
C ALA A 234 4.53 14.74 1.70
N ALA A 235 3.59 14.03 1.07
CA ALA A 235 3.91 12.95 0.15
C ALA A 235 4.63 13.43 -1.12
N ILE A 236 4.20 14.56 -1.71
CA ILE A 236 4.86 15.14 -2.89
C ILE A 236 6.30 15.56 -2.55
N LEU A 237 6.51 16.25 -1.42
CA LEU A 237 7.85 16.63 -0.97
C LEU A 237 8.73 15.40 -0.75
N LEU A 238 8.16 14.33 -0.18
CA LEU A 238 8.84 13.07 0.01
C LEU A 238 9.18 12.38 -1.32
N LEU A 239 8.30 12.42 -2.32
CA LEU A 239 8.58 11.89 -3.66
C LEU A 239 9.69 12.66 -4.36
N ILE A 240 9.67 14.00 -4.25
CA ILE A 240 10.75 14.86 -4.78
C ILE A 240 12.08 14.51 -4.11
N LEU A 241 12.06 14.29 -2.80
CA LEU A 241 13.24 13.86 -2.06
C LEU A 241 13.72 12.50 -2.57
N ILE A 242 12.87 11.49 -2.63
CA ILE A 242 13.26 10.17 -3.17
C ILE A 242 13.84 10.30 -4.58
N TYR A 243 13.17 11.02 -5.48
CA TYR A 243 13.65 11.23 -6.86
C TYR A 243 15.01 11.95 -6.93
N HIS A 244 15.30 12.88 -6.02
CA HIS A 244 16.58 13.58 -6.02
C HIS A 244 17.74 12.73 -5.45
N TYR A 245 17.42 11.74 -4.61
CA TYR A 245 18.39 10.90 -3.91
C TYR A 245 18.50 9.48 -4.49
N HIS A 246 17.80 9.19 -5.59
CA HIS A 246 17.81 7.94 -6.35
C HIS A 246 18.37 8.18 -7.76
#